data_AF-A0A2W6X7Z3-F1
#
_entry.id   AF-A0A2W6X7Z3-F1
#
_cell.length_a   1.000
_cell.length_b   1.000
_cell.length_c   1.000
_cell.angle_alpha   90.00
_cell.angle_beta   90.00
_cell.angle_gamma   90.00
#
_symmetry.space_group_name_H-M   'P 1'
#
loop_
_entity.id
_entity.type
_entity.pdbx_description
1 polymer ?
#
loop_
_entity_poly.entity_id
_entity_poly.type
_entity_poly.pdbx_seq_one_letter_code
_entity_poly.pdbx_strand_id
1 'polypeptide(L)'
;MTVEGAPTSDLALALQGKLQDSIDAQLRDLYGAYWRAMNRVVEAGKGRLRQDIIGGGFHRAQALANTWRGNVYPREKNSLDVAGWLYNRARLLIEVFDTGTVIKVRGNAQFLAIPVGPAKAIVRRLQQQKRKGLIGRDSWGRFEKDDSYVEQVARALGVDLVPIIAPDRQSGVLVAADNRTLTATGRNAKSQGAAATPLFALAKTATLSRRIKGRALLEEIMNGFPGDFVHALAGEMSVMQREGS
;
A
#
# COMPACT_ATOMS: atom_id res chain seq x y z
N MET A 1 -32.83 7.63 -50.66
CA MET A 1 -32.06 7.35 -49.43
C MET A 1 -31.49 8.70 -48.98
N THR A 2 -32.23 9.40 -48.13
CA THR A 2 -31.91 10.75 -47.66
C THR A 2 -30.97 10.65 -46.47
N VAL A 3 -29.77 11.21 -46.63
CA VAL A 3 -28.74 11.28 -45.57
C VAL A 3 -28.98 12.59 -44.81
N GLU A 4 -29.98 12.60 -43.92
CA GLU A 4 -30.17 13.69 -42.97
C GLU A 4 -29.25 13.45 -41.77
N GLY A 5 -28.15 14.19 -41.69
CA GLY A 5 -27.28 14.22 -40.50
C GLY A 5 -25.77 14.22 -40.74
N ALA A 6 -25.31 14.03 -41.98
CA ALA A 6 -23.88 14.20 -42.27
C ALA A 6 -23.51 15.70 -42.22
N PRO A 7 -22.52 16.13 -41.43
CA PRO A 7 -22.05 17.51 -41.44
C PRO A 7 -21.62 17.87 -42.86
N THR A 8 -21.84 19.12 -43.28
CA THR A 8 -21.62 19.58 -44.67
C THR A 8 -20.19 19.32 -45.18
N SER A 9 -19.23 19.16 -44.26
CA SER A 9 -17.85 18.73 -44.51
C SER A 9 -17.72 17.31 -45.03
N ASP A 10 -18.53 16.36 -44.52
CA ASP A 10 -18.43 14.95 -44.85
C ASP A 10 -18.97 14.69 -46.27
N LEU A 11 -19.99 15.43 -46.68
CA LEU A 11 -20.49 15.44 -48.05
C LEU A 11 -19.43 15.97 -49.03
N ALA A 12 -18.70 17.03 -48.66
CA ALA A 12 -17.61 17.57 -49.48
C ALA A 12 -16.40 16.62 -49.57
N LEU A 13 -16.07 15.90 -48.49
CA LEU A 13 -15.01 14.89 -48.44
C LEU A 13 -15.38 13.62 -49.23
N ALA A 14 -16.65 13.22 -49.19
CA ALA A 14 -17.18 12.12 -50.00
C ALA A 14 -17.09 12.42 -51.50
N LEU A 15 -17.41 13.65 -51.91
CA LEU A 15 -17.25 14.13 -53.29
C LEU A 15 -15.78 14.18 -53.75
N GLN A 16 -14.82 14.35 -52.83
CA GLN A 16 -13.38 14.35 -53.12
C GLN A 16 -12.69 12.99 -52.98
N GLY A 17 -13.43 11.93 -52.61
CA GLY A 17 -12.85 10.59 -52.37
C GLY A 17 -12.01 10.46 -51.10
N LYS A 18 -12.09 11.44 -50.18
CA LYS A 18 -11.28 11.51 -48.95
C LYS A 18 -12.07 11.24 -47.66
N LEU A 19 -13.32 10.80 -47.79
CA LEU A 19 -14.19 10.50 -46.64
C LEU A 19 -13.56 9.45 -45.72
N GLN A 20 -12.96 8.40 -46.28
CA GLN A 20 -12.34 7.34 -45.49
C GLN A 20 -11.21 7.88 -44.59
N ASP A 21 -10.33 8.74 -45.14
CA ASP A 21 -9.25 9.35 -44.38
C ASP A 21 -9.77 10.22 -43.22
N SER A 22 -10.89 10.91 -43.43
CA SER A 22 -11.54 11.74 -42.41
C SER A 22 -12.19 10.90 -41.30
N ILE A 23 -12.84 9.79 -41.65
CA ILE A 23 -13.42 8.85 -40.70
C ILE A 23 -12.29 8.21 -39.88
N ASP A 24 -11.20 7.79 -40.53
CA ASP A 24 -10.06 7.17 -39.86
C ASP A 24 -9.32 8.16 -38.94
N ALA A 25 -9.32 9.45 -39.26
CA ALA A 25 -8.82 10.49 -38.37
C ALA A 25 -9.73 10.65 -37.13
N GLN A 26 -11.04 10.79 -37.34
CA GLN A 26 -12.02 10.92 -36.25
C GLN A 26 -12.02 9.69 -35.32
N LEU A 27 -11.88 8.48 -35.87
CA LEU A 27 -11.78 7.25 -35.09
C LEU A 27 -10.51 7.21 -34.24
N ARG A 28 -9.36 7.64 -34.78
CA ARG A 28 -8.11 7.71 -34.01
C ARG A 28 -8.21 8.68 -32.84
N ASP A 29 -8.84 9.82 -33.06
CA ASP A 29 -9.09 10.83 -32.03
C ASP A 29 -10.03 10.29 -30.94
N LEU A 30 -11.11 9.64 -31.36
CA LEU A 30 -12.05 8.98 -30.45
C LEU A 30 -11.36 7.91 -29.59
N TYR A 31 -10.53 7.05 -30.19
CA TYR A 31 -9.79 6.03 -29.45
C TYR A 31 -8.84 6.66 -28.42
N GLY A 32 -8.19 7.76 -28.79
CA GLY A 32 -7.35 8.54 -27.87
C GLY A 32 -8.15 9.13 -26.70
N ALA A 33 -9.33 9.68 -26.97
CA ALA A 33 -10.22 10.23 -25.95
C ALA A 33 -10.69 9.16 -24.95
N TYR A 34 -11.10 7.98 -25.45
CA TYR A 34 -11.49 6.84 -24.60
C TYR A 34 -10.35 6.39 -23.68
N TRP A 35 -9.14 6.25 -24.23
CA TRP A 35 -7.98 5.84 -23.45
C TRP A 35 -7.63 6.87 -22.36
N ARG A 36 -7.61 8.17 -22.71
CA ARG A 36 -7.33 9.24 -21.75
C ARG A 36 -8.42 9.35 -20.68
N ALA A 37 -9.69 9.19 -21.04
CA ALA A 37 -10.80 9.15 -20.11
C ALA A 37 -10.65 8.00 -19.11
N MET A 38 -10.38 6.79 -19.59
CA MET A 38 -10.13 5.63 -18.72
C MET A 38 -8.93 5.88 -17.79
N ASN A 39 -7.83 6.43 -18.32
CA ASN A 39 -6.65 6.74 -17.53
C ASN A 39 -6.94 7.76 -16.42
N ARG A 40 -7.74 8.80 -16.70
CA ARG A 40 -8.17 9.76 -15.68
C ARG A 40 -8.98 9.07 -14.58
N VAL A 41 -9.94 8.21 -14.93
CA VAL A 41 -10.77 7.49 -13.95
C VAL A 41 -9.92 6.55 -13.09
N VAL A 42 -9.01 5.79 -13.70
CA VAL A 42 -8.09 4.90 -12.97
C VAL A 42 -7.17 5.69 -12.04
N GLU A 43 -6.61 6.82 -12.48
CA GLU A 43 -5.77 7.68 -11.66
C GLU A 43 -6.55 8.30 -10.49
N ALA A 44 -7.79 8.73 -10.72
CA ALA A 44 -8.67 9.26 -9.69
C ALA A 44 -9.03 8.17 -8.65
N GLY A 45 -9.45 6.99 -9.09
CA GLY A 45 -9.76 5.85 -8.21
C GLY A 45 -8.54 5.41 -7.39
N LYS A 46 -7.37 5.29 -8.03
CA LYS A 46 -6.09 5.05 -7.36
C LYS A 46 -5.78 6.15 -6.34
N GLY A 47 -6.02 7.41 -6.67
CA GLY A 47 -5.87 8.56 -5.78
C GLY A 47 -6.72 8.43 -4.53
N ARG A 48 -8.00 8.11 -4.67
CA ARG A 48 -8.93 7.88 -3.54
C ARG A 48 -8.45 6.76 -2.62
N LEU A 49 -8.04 5.62 -3.17
CA LEU A 49 -7.49 4.49 -2.40
C LEU A 49 -6.21 4.85 -1.65
N ARG A 50 -5.38 5.73 -2.22
CA ARG A 50 -4.19 6.26 -1.55
C ARG A 50 -4.53 7.21 -0.43
N GLN A 51 -5.53 8.07 -0.61
CA GLN A 51 -5.99 9.00 0.42
C GLN A 51 -6.59 8.26 1.62
N ASP A 52 -7.32 7.16 1.39
CA ASP A 52 -7.84 6.33 2.49
C ASP A 52 -6.71 5.75 3.37
N ILE A 53 -5.63 5.26 2.75
CA ILE A 53 -4.45 4.82 3.50
C ILE A 53 -3.79 5.98 4.26
N ILE A 54 -3.68 7.16 3.64
CA ILE A 54 -3.09 8.33 4.28
C ILE A 54 -3.94 8.77 5.49
N GLY A 55 -5.26 8.78 5.34
CA GLY A 55 -6.23 9.05 6.40
C GLY A 55 -6.20 8.04 7.55
N GLY A 56 -5.78 6.79 7.29
CA GLY A 56 -5.65 5.73 8.30
C GLY A 56 -4.53 5.94 9.34
N GLY A 57 -3.69 6.97 9.19
CA GLY A 57 -2.72 7.39 10.22
C GLY A 57 -1.54 6.42 10.41
N PHE A 58 -1.08 5.76 9.35
CA PHE A 58 0.09 4.87 9.41
C PHE A 58 1.40 5.66 9.46
N HIS A 59 2.39 5.15 10.20
CA HIS A 59 3.73 5.77 10.30
C HIS A 59 4.46 5.90 8.94
N ARG A 60 4.10 5.06 7.96
CA ARG A 60 4.66 5.03 6.59
C ARG A 60 3.52 5.01 5.58
N ALA A 61 2.48 5.80 5.85
CA ALA A 61 1.29 5.84 5.02
C ALA A 61 1.61 6.09 3.54
N GLN A 62 2.53 7.00 3.22
CA GLN A 62 2.90 7.26 1.82
C GLN A 62 3.47 6.03 1.10
N ALA A 63 4.34 5.27 1.78
CA ALA A 63 4.94 4.08 1.18
C ALA A 63 3.90 2.98 0.96
N LEU A 64 2.96 2.82 1.90
CA LEU A 64 1.83 1.90 1.78
C LEU A 64 0.83 2.37 0.72
N ALA A 65 0.53 3.66 0.63
CA ALA A 65 -0.33 4.21 -0.43
C ALA A 65 0.26 3.94 -1.82
N ASN A 66 1.58 4.07 -1.97
CA ASN A 66 2.28 3.79 -3.23
C ASN A 66 2.27 2.30 -3.64
N THR A 67 1.78 1.38 -2.80
CA THR A 67 1.58 -0.01 -3.20
C THR A 67 0.33 -0.21 -4.03
N TRP A 68 -0.64 0.72 -4.00
CA TRP A 68 -1.70 0.80 -5.00
C TRP A 68 -1.17 1.21 -6.36
N ARG A 69 -1.58 0.46 -7.37
CA ARG A 69 -1.19 0.59 -8.76
C ARG A 69 -2.43 0.57 -9.63
N GLY A 70 -2.36 1.35 -10.72
CA GLY A 70 -3.36 1.38 -11.77
C GLY A 70 -2.66 1.16 -13.09
N ASN A 71 -3.25 0.33 -13.94
CA ASN A 71 -2.87 0.12 -15.33
C ASN A 71 -4.10 0.35 -16.20
N VAL A 72 -3.89 0.87 -17.41
CA VAL A 72 -4.93 0.93 -18.45
C VAL A 72 -4.51 0.05 -19.61
N TYR A 73 -5.48 -0.63 -20.20
CA TYR A 73 -5.34 -1.50 -21.34
C TYR A 73 -6.36 -1.12 -22.41
N PRO A 74 -6.07 -1.38 -23.69
CA PRO A 74 -4.78 -1.84 -24.26
C PRO A 74 -3.63 -0.83 -24.10
N ARG A 75 -2.37 -1.32 -24.09
CA ARG A 75 -1.16 -0.49 -23.92
C ARG A 75 -0.53 -0.01 -25.22
N GLU A 76 -0.69 -0.80 -26.29
CA GLU A 76 0.05 -0.61 -27.54
C GLU A 76 -0.76 0.09 -28.63
N LYS A 77 -2.09 -0.03 -28.57
CA LYS A 77 -3.02 0.56 -29.54
C LYS A 77 -4.23 1.11 -28.82
N ASN A 78 -4.63 2.34 -29.14
CA ASN A 78 -5.87 2.88 -28.61
C ASN A 78 -7.06 2.12 -29.21
N SER A 79 -8.09 1.88 -28.41
CA SER A 79 -9.29 1.11 -28.75
C SER A 79 -10.51 1.76 -28.11
N LEU A 80 -11.71 1.42 -28.57
CA LEU A 80 -12.96 1.73 -27.86
C LEU A 80 -13.17 0.81 -26.66
N ASP A 81 -12.62 -0.41 -26.73
CA ASP A 81 -12.62 -1.36 -25.63
C ASP A 81 -11.43 -1.10 -24.72
N VAL A 82 -11.60 -0.12 -23.82
CA VAL A 82 -10.58 0.27 -22.84
C VAL A 82 -10.95 -0.28 -21.48
N ALA A 83 -9.96 -0.88 -20.79
CA ALA A 83 -10.13 -1.44 -19.47
C ALA A 83 -9.11 -0.87 -18.48
N GLY A 84 -9.58 -0.55 -17.27
CA GLY A 84 -8.75 -0.15 -16.14
C GLY A 84 -8.53 -1.30 -15.16
N TRP A 85 -7.30 -1.47 -14.69
CA TRP A 85 -6.94 -2.47 -13.68
C TRP A 85 -6.29 -1.83 -12.46
N LEU A 86 -6.96 -1.91 -11.30
CA LEU A 86 -6.46 -1.44 -10.01
C LEU A 86 -6.04 -2.63 -9.14
N TYR A 87 -4.83 -2.57 -8.60
CA TYR A 87 -4.32 -3.63 -7.72
C TYR A 87 -3.36 -3.09 -6.67
N ASN A 88 -3.10 -3.90 -5.64
CA ASN A 88 -2.19 -3.57 -4.56
C ASN A 88 -1.13 -4.68 -4.38
N ARG A 89 0.13 -4.31 -4.20
CA ARG A 89 1.23 -5.24 -3.87
C ARG A 89 1.24 -5.70 -2.40
N ALA A 90 0.64 -4.95 -1.49
CA ALA A 90 0.59 -5.22 -0.06
C ALA A 90 -0.79 -5.76 0.38
N ARG A 91 -1.33 -6.76 -0.32
CA ARG A 91 -2.72 -7.24 -0.15
C ARG A 91 -3.03 -7.60 1.30
N LEU A 92 -2.17 -8.44 1.89
CA LEU A 92 -2.33 -8.92 3.28
C LEU A 92 -2.39 -7.76 4.29
N LEU A 93 -1.51 -6.76 4.14
CA LEU A 93 -1.49 -5.63 5.08
C LEU A 93 -2.79 -4.82 4.99
N ILE A 94 -3.27 -4.54 3.78
CA ILE A 94 -4.53 -3.79 3.62
C ILE A 94 -5.70 -4.58 4.20
N GLU A 95 -5.83 -5.86 3.85
CA GLU A 95 -6.93 -6.71 4.30
C GLU A 95 -7.01 -6.80 5.83
N VAL A 96 -5.86 -6.91 6.49
CA VAL A 96 -5.79 -7.00 7.94
C VAL A 96 -6.30 -5.71 8.63
N PHE A 97 -5.99 -4.53 8.06
CA PHE A 97 -6.45 -3.23 8.58
C PHE A 97 -7.84 -2.82 8.09
N ASP A 98 -8.39 -3.49 7.07
CA ASP A 98 -9.76 -3.34 6.60
C ASP A 98 -10.72 -4.16 7.46
N THR A 99 -10.35 -5.41 7.77
CA THR A 99 -11.17 -6.30 8.59
C THR A 99 -11.05 -6.04 10.09
N GLY A 100 -9.88 -5.56 10.55
CA GLY A 100 -9.57 -5.45 11.97
C GLY A 100 -9.18 -6.80 12.58
N THR A 101 -8.33 -7.56 11.87
CA THR A 101 -7.99 -8.94 12.24
C THR A 101 -7.31 -9.01 13.63
N VAL A 102 -7.61 -10.07 14.37
CA VAL A 102 -6.91 -10.43 15.62
C VAL A 102 -5.70 -11.29 15.28
N ILE A 103 -4.49 -10.79 15.58
CA ILE A 103 -3.25 -11.55 15.48
C ILE A 103 -3.09 -12.36 16.77
N LYS A 104 -2.81 -13.65 16.64
CA LYS A 104 -2.51 -14.56 17.75
C LYS A 104 -1.09 -15.08 17.62
N VAL A 105 -0.47 -15.45 18.75
CA VAL A 105 0.81 -16.14 18.75
C VAL A 105 0.72 -17.44 17.95
N ARG A 106 1.77 -17.76 17.18
CA ARG A 106 1.87 -18.97 16.38
C ARG A 106 3.06 -19.82 16.85
N GLY A 107 2.90 -21.14 16.82
CA GLY A 107 3.95 -22.11 17.13
C GLY A 107 4.23 -22.21 18.63
N ASN A 108 5.50 -22.46 18.99
CA ASN A 108 5.93 -22.67 20.38
C ASN A 108 6.20 -21.35 21.16
N ALA A 109 5.96 -20.19 20.54
CA ALA A 109 6.11 -18.92 21.23
C ALA A 109 4.97 -18.72 22.25
N GLN A 110 5.27 -18.03 23.35
CA GLN A 110 4.27 -17.72 24.38
C GLN A 110 3.63 -16.34 24.19
N PHE A 111 4.34 -15.40 23.56
CA PHE A 111 3.90 -14.01 23.39
C PHE A 111 4.34 -13.44 22.03
N LEU A 112 3.57 -12.48 21.52
CA LEU A 112 3.98 -11.58 20.44
C LEU A 112 4.92 -10.54 21.04
N ALA A 113 6.13 -10.44 20.53
CA ALA A 113 7.09 -9.42 20.93
C ALA A 113 6.96 -8.19 20.02
N ILE A 114 6.38 -7.12 20.55
CA ILE A 114 6.16 -5.86 19.82
C ILE A 114 7.27 -4.87 20.22
N PRO A 115 8.19 -4.50 19.31
CA PRO A 115 9.28 -3.60 19.64
C PRO A 115 8.77 -2.21 19.98
N VAL A 116 9.22 -1.66 21.10
CA VAL A 116 8.91 -0.31 21.55
C VAL A 116 10.18 0.56 21.56
N GLY A 117 9.99 1.89 21.59
CA GLY A 117 11.02 2.95 21.62
C GLY A 117 12.45 2.53 21.20
N PRO A 118 13.32 2.12 22.13
CA PRO A 118 14.72 1.80 21.84
C PRO A 118 14.89 0.55 20.97
N ALA A 119 14.17 -0.54 21.25
CA ALA A 119 14.25 -1.75 20.43
C ALA A 119 13.81 -1.48 19.00
N LYS A 120 12.77 -0.65 18.82
CA LYS A 120 12.33 -0.22 17.49
C LYS A 120 13.43 0.55 16.74
N ALA A 121 14.18 1.41 17.44
CA ALA A 121 15.31 2.13 16.84
C ALA A 121 16.46 1.20 16.45
N ILE A 122 16.79 0.21 17.31
CA ILE A 122 17.82 -0.80 17.05
C ILE A 122 17.43 -1.66 15.84
N VAL A 123 16.22 -2.22 15.81
CA VAL A 123 15.70 -3.00 14.69
C VAL A 123 15.76 -2.20 13.39
N ARG A 124 15.38 -0.91 13.42
CA ARG A 124 15.47 -0.04 12.25
C ARG A 124 16.90 0.14 11.77
N ARG A 125 17.87 0.34 12.68
CA ARG A 125 19.29 0.46 12.34
C ARG A 125 19.81 -0.82 11.69
N LEU A 126 19.51 -1.98 12.29
CA LEU A 126 19.90 -3.28 11.76
C LEU A 126 19.33 -3.52 10.36
N GLN A 127 18.04 -3.25 10.15
CA GLN A 127 17.42 -3.36 8.82
C GLN A 127 18.08 -2.44 7.79
N GLN A 128 18.46 -1.22 8.18
CA GLN A 128 19.16 -0.29 7.28
C GLN A 128 20.56 -0.80 6.91
N GLN A 129 21.30 -1.36 7.86
CA GLN A 129 22.61 -1.97 7.61
C GLN A 129 22.49 -3.20 6.71
N LYS A 130 21.49 -4.06 6.94
CA LYS A 130 21.21 -5.22 6.07
C LYS A 130 20.90 -4.78 4.64
N ARG A 131 20.09 -3.72 4.46
CA ARG A 131 19.79 -3.14 3.14
C ARG A 131 21.04 -2.58 2.43
N LYS A 132 22.01 -2.08 3.19
CA LYS A 132 23.30 -1.63 2.67
C LYS A 132 24.30 -2.77 2.44
N GLY A 133 23.91 -4.02 2.72
CA GLY A 133 24.79 -5.19 2.62
C GLY A 133 25.89 -5.25 3.67
N LEU A 134 25.79 -4.44 4.73
CA LEU A 134 26.83 -4.33 5.78
C LEU A 134 26.76 -5.45 6.83
N ILE A 135 25.60 -6.09 6.98
CA ILE A 135 25.35 -7.16 7.95
C ILE A 135 24.42 -8.23 7.37
N GLY A 136 24.34 -9.38 8.03
CA GLY A 136 23.39 -10.44 7.70
C GLY A 136 23.84 -11.31 6.53
N ARG A 137 25.16 -11.38 6.28
CA ARG A 137 25.76 -12.42 5.44
C ARG A 137 26.61 -13.33 6.32
N ASP A 138 26.47 -14.64 6.14
CA ASP A 138 27.36 -15.63 6.75
C ASP A 138 28.78 -15.52 6.12
N SER A 139 29.74 -16.25 6.68
CA SER A 139 31.11 -16.35 6.15
C SER A 139 31.19 -16.89 4.72
N TRP A 140 30.08 -17.37 4.17
CA TRP A 140 29.92 -17.91 2.81
C TRP A 140 29.14 -16.96 1.89
N GLY A 141 28.86 -15.73 2.33
CA GLY A 141 28.18 -14.70 1.54
C GLY A 141 26.66 -14.89 1.39
N ARG A 142 26.06 -15.89 2.04
CA ARG A 142 24.61 -16.15 2.02
C ARG A 142 23.93 -15.31 3.08
N PHE A 143 22.67 -14.93 2.85
CA PHE A 143 21.90 -14.21 3.87
C PHE A 143 21.68 -15.09 5.10
N GLU A 144 22.16 -14.62 6.25
CA GLU A 144 21.96 -15.28 7.54
C GLU A 144 20.45 -15.36 7.84
N LYS A 145 20.01 -16.51 8.38
CA LYS A 145 18.61 -16.72 8.74
C LYS A 145 18.20 -15.60 9.70
N ASP A 146 17.09 -14.94 9.42
CA ASP A 146 16.61 -13.87 10.30
C ASP A 146 16.28 -14.45 11.68
N ASP A 147 17.16 -14.20 12.64
CA ASP A 147 16.88 -14.38 14.05
C ASP A 147 15.63 -13.59 14.43
N SER A 148 14.95 -13.99 15.51
CA SER A 148 13.82 -13.20 16.01
C SER A 148 14.28 -11.77 16.32
N TYR A 149 13.39 -10.77 16.18
CA TYR A 149 13.75 -9.39 16.54
C TYR A 149 14.23 -9.25 17.99
N VAL A 150 13.78 -10.15 18.86
CA VAL A 150 14.22 -10.24 20.26
C VAL A 150 15.70 -10.60 20.33
N GLU A 151 16.11 -11.68 19.66
CA GLU A 151 17.51 -12.13 19.61
C GLU A 151 18.41 -11.10 18.92
N GLN A 152 17.94 -10.46 17.84
CA GLN A 152 18.70 -9.41 17.16
C GLN A 152 18.99 -8.22 18.09
N VAL A 153 17.99 -7.80 18.87
CA VAL A 153 18.15 -6.69 19.83
C VAL A 153 19.03 -7.11 21.01
N ALA A 154 18.87 -8.34 21.51
CA ALA A 154 19.73 -8.89 22.56
C ALA A 154 21.20 -8.88 22.13
N ARG A 155 21.50 -9.42 20.94
CA ARG A 155 22.85 -9.45 20.35
C ARG A 155 23.41 -8.04 20.15
N ALA A 156 22.60 -7.11 19.64
CA ALA A 156 23.04 -5.73 19.40
C ALA A 156 23.35 -4.98 20.70
N LEU A 157 22.71 -5.35 21.81
CA LEU A 157 22.96 -4.78 23.13
C LEU A 157 24.04 -5.52 23.92
N GLY A 158 24.39 -6.75 23.52
CA GLY A 158 25.33 -7.61 24.24
C GLY A 158 24.76 -8.12 25.58
N VAL A 159 23.44 -8.19 25.70
CA VAL A 159 22.72 -8.55 26.94
C VAL A 159 21.58 -9.52 26.62
N ASP A 160 21.23 -10.37 27.57
CA ASP A 160 20.06 -11.23 27.45
C ASP A 160 18.78 -10.41 27.68
N LEU A 161 17.67 -10.83 27.06
CA LEU A 161 16.36 -10.22 27.30
C LEU A 161 15.50 -11.15 28.13
N VAL A 162 15.03 -10.66 29.28
CA VAL A 162 14.23 -11.44 30.23
C VAL A 162 12.79 -10.90 30.27
N PRO A 163 11.77 -11.76 30.23
CA PRO A 163 10.38 -11.35 30.35
C PRO A 163 10.01 -11.03 31.80
N ILE A 164 9.40 -9.87 32.00
CA ILE A 164 8.65 -9.51 33.20
C ILE A 164 7.17 -9.64 32.82
N ILE A 165 6.53 -10.70 33.29
CA ILE A 165 5.14 -11.04 32.95
C ILE A 165 4.21 -10.44 34.00
N ALA A 166 3.12 -9.82 33.56
CA ALA A 166 2.09 -9.31 34.45
C ALA A 166 1.39 -10.47 35.20
N PRO A 167 0.76 -10.21 36.38
CA PRO A 167 0.06 -11.24 37.14
C PRO A 167 -1.02 -11.98 36.34
N ASP A 168 -1.63 -11.31 35.36
CA ASP A 168 -2.66 -11.85 34.46
C ASP A 168 -2.13 -12.90 33.47
N ARG A 169 -0.81 -12.99 33.28
CA ARG A 169 -0.13 -13.83 32.27
C ARG A 169 -0.62 -13.63 30.83
N GLN A 170 -1.25 -12.49 30.54
CA GLN A 170 -1.70 -12.09 29.20
C GLN A 170 -0.76 -11.06 28.58
N SER A 171 -0.13 -10.27 29.43
CA SER A 171 0.76 -9.19 29.03
C SER A 171 2.09 -9.23 29.77
N GLY A 172 3.07 -8.50 29.26
CA GLY A 172 4.37 -8.37 29.90
C GLY A 172 5.29 -7.45 29.12
N VAL A 173 6.54 -7.38 29.56
CA VAL A 173 7.58 -6.58 28.93
C VAL A 173 8.88 -7.37 28.88
N LEU A 174 9.64 -7.25 27.78
CA LEU A 174 11.04 -7.68 27.74
C LEU A 174 11.97 -6.54 28.16
N VAL A 175 12.87 -6.86 29.09
CA VAL A 175 13.86 -5.94 29.64
C VAL A 175 15.26 -6.58 29.58
N ALA A 176 16.30 -5.76 29.54
CA ALA A 176 17.69 -6.19 29.50
C ALA A 176 18.18 -6.81 30.82
N ALA A 177 18.87 -7.95 30.72
CA ALA A 177 19.52 -8.70 31.78
C ALA A 177 20.97 -9.03 31.40
N ASP A 178 21.86 -9.05 32.39
CA ASP A 178 23.26 -9.41 32.22
C ASP A 178 23.60 -10.61 33.11
N ASN A 179 24.22 -11.64 32.54
CA ASN A 179 24.59 -12.88 33.23
C ASN A 179 23.46 -13.48 34.10
N ARG A 180 22.24 -13.54 33.54
CA ARG A 180 21.00 -14.00 34.22
C ARG A 180 20.55 -13.16 35.42
N THR A 181 21.22 -12.06 35.71
CA THR A 181 20.81 -11.06 36.70
C THR A 181 20.20 -9.86 36.01
N LEU A 182 19.18 -9.24 36.62
CA LEU A 182 18.61 -8.02 36.05
C LEU A 182 19.64 -6.89 36.16
N THR A 183 19.85 -6.18 35.05
CA THR A 183 20.64 -4.92 35.04
C THR A 183 20.06 -3.92 36.06
N ALA A 184 20.79 -2.87 36.44
CA ALA A 184 20.22 -1.83 37.32
C ALA A 184 18.87 -1.29 36.78
N THR A 185 18.79 -1.06 35.46
CA THR A 185 17.56 -0.70 34.75
C THR A 185 16.49 -1.80 34.83
N GLY A 186 16.86 -3.07 34.67
CA GLY A 186 15.95 -4.21 34.81
C GLY A 186 15.44 -4.42 36.24
N ARG A 187 16.26 -4.15 37.26
CA ARG A 187 15.87 -4.20 38.68
C ARG A 187 14.88 -3.10 39.00
N ASN A 188 15.11 -1.89 38.49
CA ASN A 188 14.16 -0.78 38.58
C ASN A 188 12.82 -1.12 37.88
N ALA A 189 12.87 -1.86 36.76
CA ALA A 189 11.67 -2.36 36.08
C ALA A 189 10.84 -3.33 36.95
N LYS A 190 11.53 -4.13 37.76
CA LYS A 190 10.94 -5.16 38.61
C LYS A 190 10.39 -4.60 39.92
N SER A 191 11.01 -3.55 40.49
CA SER A 191 10.71 -3.12 41.86
C SER A 191 9.45 -2.26 42.00
N GLN A 192 9.27 -1.15 41.28
CA GLN A 192 8.02 -0.34 41.35
C GLN A 192 7.88 0.61 40.16
N GLY A 193 6.67 0.71 39.59
CA GLY A 193 5.97 1.95 39.18
C GLY A 193 6.61 3.06 38.33
N ALA A 194 7.91 3.05 38.00
CA ALA A 194 8.57 4.12 37.24
C ALA A 194 9.68 3.60 36.30
N ALA A 195 9.98 4.42 35.28
CA ALA A 195 10.45 4.08 33.93
C ALA A 195 11.79 3.33 33.79
N ALA A 196 11.79 2.01 33.96
CA ALA A 196 12.70 1.19 33.16
C ALA A 196 12.31 1.25 31.69
N THR A 197 13.28 1.26 30.78
CA THR A 197 12.97 1.38 29.36
C THR A 197 12.51 0.03 28.80
N PRO A 198 11.20 -0.21 28.58
CA PRO A 198 10.75 -1.44 27.95
C PRO A 198 11.39 -1.55 26.58
N LEU A 199 11.86 -2.74 26.22
CA LEU A 199 12.37 -3.01 24.88
C LEU A 199 11.27 -3.59 23.99
N PHE A 200 10.51 -4.55 24.52
CA PHE A 200 9.34 -5.08 23.82
C PHE A 200 8.14 -5.13 24.75
N ALA A 201 6.97 -4.79 24.22
CA ALA A 201 5.70 -5.16 24.83
C ALA A 201 5.37 -6.61 24.43
N LEU A 202 4.91 -7.39 25.39
CA LEU A 202 4.47 -8.78 25.21
C LEU A 202 2.95 -8.85 25.27
N ALA A 203 2.34 -9.49 24.29
CA ALA A 203 0.90 -9.76 24.26
C ALA A 203 0.61 -11.13 23.65
N LYS A 204 -0.36 -11.89 24.19
CA LYS A 204 -0.79 -13.15 23.58
C LYS A 204 -1.61 -12.97 22.31
N THR A 205 -2.34 -11.88 22.25
CA THR A 205 -3.17 -11.51 21.11
C THR A 205 -3.12 -10.01 20.90
N ALA A 206 -3.12 -9.57 19.64
CA ALA A 206 -3.19 -8.17 19.27
C ALA A 206 -4.33 -7.96 18.27
N THR A 207 -5.37 -7.25 18.70
CA THR A 207 -6.46 -6.84 17.80
C THR A 207 -6.04 -5.58 17.07
N LEU A 208 -6.08 -5.62 15.75
CA LEU A 208 -5.77 -4.46 14.93
C LEU A 208 -7.02 -3.60 14.74
N SER A 209 -6.87 -2.30 14.96
CA SER A 209 -7.92 -1.32 14.69
C SER A 209 -8.20 -1.24 13.19
N ARG A 210 -9.49 -1.24 12.81
CA ARG A 210 -9.90 -0.92 11.44
C ARG A 210 -9.49 0.51 11.09
N ARG A 211 -8.61 0.67 10.10
CA ARG A 211 -8.02 1.96 9.72
C ARG A 211 -8.14 2.29 8.23
N ILE A 212 -8.54 1.32 7.42
CA ILE A 212 -8.66 1.42 5.97
C ILE A 212 -10.06 0.96 5.60
N LYS A 213 -10.67 1.55 4.58
CA LYS A 213 -11.95 1.14 3.98
C LYS A 213 -11.70 0.51 2.61
N GLY A 214 -10.76 -0.44 2.55
CA GLY A 214 -10.18 -0.89 1.30
C GLY A 214 -11.22 -1.50 0.35
N ARG A 215 -12.00 -2.47 0.82
CA ARG A 215 -13.04 -3.14 0.02
C ARG A 215 -14.22 -2.22 -0.26
N ALA A 216 -14.74 -1.56 0.76
CA ALA A 216 -15.90 -0.66 0.62
C ALA A 216 -15.62 0.49 -0.37
N LEU A 217 -14.42 1.07 -0.34
CA LEU A 217 -14.05 2.14 -1.26
C LEU A 217 -13.82 1.61 -2.69
N LEU A 218 -13.31 0.39 -2.86
CA LEU A 218 -13.23 -0.24 -4.18
C LEU A 218 -14.61 -0.44 -4.78
N GLU A 219 -15.57 -0.93 -4.01
CA GLU A 219 -16.96 -1.09 -4.45
C GLU A 219 -17.59 0.26 -4.81
N GLU A 220 -17.35 1.30 -4.02
CA GLU A 220 -17.82 2.65 -4.33
C GLU A 220 -17.24 3.18 -5.65
N ILE A 221 -15.93 2.98 -5.90
CA ILE A 221 -15.29 3.34 -7.17
C ILE A 221 -15.88 2.54 -8.33
N MET A 222 -16.13 1.25 -8.15
CA MET A 222 -16.72 0.40 -9.20
C MET A 222 -18.16 0.83 -9.52
N ASN A 223 -18.95 1.19 -8.52
CA ASN A 223 -20.32 1.64 -8.71
C ASN A 223 -20.39 3.04 -9.37
N GLY A 224 -19.44 3.93 -9.06
CA GLY A 224 -19.35 5.26 -9.67
C GLY A 224 -18.72 5.28 -11.07
N PHE A 225 -18.03 4.20 -11.46
CA PHE A 225 -17.23 4.13 -12.68
C PHE A 225 -17.98 4.58 -13.96
N PRO A 226 -19.22 4.13 -14.26
CA PRO A 226 -19.88 4.52 -15.51
C PRO A 226 -20.08 6.04 -15.62
N GLY A 227 -20.47 6.70 -14.53
CA GLY A 227 -20.65 8.15 -14.49
C GLY A 227 -19.33 8.88 -14.62
N ASP A 228 -18.33 8.49 -13.82
CA ASP A 228 -17.00 9.10 -13.84
C ASP A 228 -16.34 8.99 -15.22
N PHE A 229 -16.51 7.86 -15.89
CA PHE A 229 -16.01 7.64 -17.24
C PHE A 229 -16.69 8.53 -18.28
N VAL A 230 -18.03 8.61 -18.27
CA VAL A 230 -18.77 9.49 -19.19
C VAL A 230 -18.39 10.96 -18.99
N HIS A 231 -18.25 11.41 -17.74
CA HIS A 231 -17.79 12.76 -17.44
C HIS A 231 -16.36 13.02 -17.93
N ALA A 232 -15.44 12.07 -17.71
CA ALA A 232 -14.08 12.19 -18.19
C ALA A 232 -14.02 12.24 -19.73
N LEU A 233 -14.81 11.40 -20.41
CA LEU A 233 -14.89 11.32 -21.86
C LEU A 233 -15.49 12.60 -22.46
N ALA A 234 -16.59 13.11 -21.89
CA ALA A 234 -17.18 14.39 -22.31
C ALA A 234 -16.17 15.54 -22.21
N GLY A 235 -15.37 15.55 -21.13
CA GLY A 235 -14.28 16.50 -20.96
C GLY A 235 -13.23 16.41 -22.08
N GLU A 236 -12.77 15.20 -22.42
CA GLU A 236 -11.81 14.97 -23.52
C GLU A 236 -12.36 15.39 -24.89
N MET A 237 -13.60 15.01 -25.20
CA MET A 237 -14.27 15.37 -26.46
C MET A 237 -14.44 16.88 -26.62
N SER A 238 -14.75 17.60 -25.54
CA SER A 238 -14.90 19.07 -25.57
C SER A 238 -13.60 19.83 -25.81
N VAL A 239 -12.45 19.22 -25.50
CA VAL A 239 -11.12 19.80 -25.77
C VAL A 239 -10.79 19.61 -27.25
N MET A 240 -11.06 18.43 -27.80
CA MET A 240 -10.83 18.12 -29.22
C MET A 240 -11.65 19.04 -30.15
N GLN A 241 -12.90 19.32 -29.79
CA GLN A 241 -13.74 20.27 -30.54
C GLN A 241 -13.20 21.71 -30.54
N ARG A 242 -12.41 22.10 -29.53
CA ARG A 242 -11.79 23.43 -29.46
C ARG A 242 -10.46 23.53 -30.19
N GLU A 243 -9.72 22.43 -30.29
CA GLU A 243 -8.42 22.37 -30.99
C GLU A 243 -8.57 22.14 -32.50
N GLY A 244 -9.74 21.68 -32.95
CA GLY A 244 -10.07 21.45 -34.38
C GLY A 244 -10.84 22.58 -35.08
N SER A 245 -10.96 23.77 -34.47
CA SER A 245 -11.54 24.99 -35.10
C SER A 245 -10.48 25.99 -35.49
#